data_AF-A0A3B8P097-F1
#
_entry.id   AF-A0A3B8P097-F1
#
_cell.length_a   1.000
_cell.length_b   1.000
_cell.length_c   1.000
_cell.angle_alpha   90.00
_cell.angle_beta   90.00
_cell.angle_gamma   90.00
#
_symmetry.space_group_name_H-M   'P 1'
#
loop_
_entity.id
_entity.type
_entity.pdbx_description
1 polymer ?
#
loop_
_entity_poly.entity_id
_entity_poly.type
_entity_poly.pdbx_seq_one_letter_code
_entity_poly.pdbx_strand_id
1 'polypeptide(L)' 'WSSDVCSSDLCHSSKSTSPLFSAAPAGVMFDTPQQIQAQAARIQAQAVASQIMPLGNITQMTAEERKLVGDWIAKGAQVN' A
#
# COMPACT_ATOMS: atom_id res chain seq x y z
N TRP A 1 -12.23 2.11 -3.30
CA TRP A 1 -10.77 2.21 -3.22
C TRP A 1 -10.40 3.48 -4.01
N SER A 2 -10.56 4.65 -3.39
CA SER A 2 -10.20 5.92 -4.05
C SER A 2 -8.67 6.00 -4.05
N SER A 3 -8.12 6.51 -5.14
CA SER A 3 -6.70 6.70 -5.48
C SER A 3 -5.84 7.40 -4.41
N ASP A 4 -6.43 7.83 -3.30
CA ASP A 4 -5.80 8.67 -2.28
C ASP A 4 -5.32 7.88 -1.05
N VAL A 5 -5.85 6.68 -0.79
CA VAL A 5 -5.53 5.90 0.43
C VAL A 5 -4.19 5.17 0.33
N CYS A 6 -3.62 5.08 -0.87
CA CYS A 6 -2.32 4.47 -1.10
C CYS A 6 -1.55 5.37 -2.07
N SER A 7 -0.79 6.35 -1.59
CA SER A 7 0.29 7.00 -2.36
C SER A 7 1.45 6.04 -2.64
N SER A 8 1.14 4.78 -2.96
CA SER A 8 2.07 3.75 -3.40
C SER A 8 2.76 4.10 -4.71
N ASP A 9 2.28 5.09 -5.47
CA ASP A 9 2.97 5.60 -6.65
C ASP A 9 4.39 6.10 -6.36
N LEU A 10 4.69 6.47 -5.12
CA LEU A 10 6.04 6.85 -4.76
C LEU A 10 7.01 5.65 -4.82
N CYS A 11 6.67 4.49 -4.27
CA CYS A 11 7.65 3.39 -4.12
C CYS A 11 7.23 2.05 -4.73
N HIS A 12 5.95 1.79 -4.97
CA HIS A 12 5.43 0.47 -5.37
C HIS A 12 4.62 0.54 -6.68
N SER A 13 5.00 1.43 -7.58
CA SER A 13 4.41 1.62 -8.91
C SER A 13 5.46 1.40 -9.99
N SER A 14 5.06 0.87 -11.16
CA SER A 14 5.95 0.77 -12.33
C SER A 14 6.39 2.12 -12.86
N LYS A 15 5.65 3.18 -12.52
CA LYS A 15 5.99 4.58 -12.81
C LYS A 15 6.51 5.32 -11.58
N SER A 16 7.10 4.61 -10.62
CA SER A 16 7.67 5.22 -9.42
C SER A 16 8.56 6.42 -9.77
N THR A 17 8.23 7.57 -9.21
CA THR A 17 9.00 8.82 -9.34
C THR A 17 9.89 9.08 -8.11
N SER A 18 9.97 8.12 -7.19
CA SER A 18 10.76 8.31 -5.97
C SER A 18 12.25 8.36 -6.30
N PRO A 19 12.97 9.39 -5.84
CA PRO A 19 14.42 9.44 -5.98
C PRO A 19 15.14 8.38 -5.13
N LEU A 20 14.43 7.67 -4.25
CA LEU A 20 14.99 6.68 -3.33
C LEU A 20 15.08 5.27 -3.93
N PHE A 21 14.25 4.96 -4.94
CA PHE A 21 14.18 3.62 -5.52
C PHE A 21 13.99 3.69 -7.04
N SER A 22 14.88 3.05 -7.79
CA SER A 22 14.80 2.95 -9.26
C SER A 22 13.78 1.92 -9.75
N ALA A 23 13.24 1.09 -8.85
CA ALA A 23 12.19 0.12 -9.11
C ALA A 23 11.44 -0.21 -7.82
N ALA A 24 10.26 -0.83 -7.94
CA ALA A 24 9.46 -1.17 -6.77
C ALA A 24 10.17 -2.17 -5.83
N PRO A 25 10.34 -1.83 -4.54
CA PRO A 25 11.03 -2.69 -3.58
C PRO A 25 10.36 -4.06 -3.44
N ALA A 26 11.19 -5.09 -3.27
CA ALA A 26 10.77 -6.48 -3.04
C ALA A 26 9.84 -7.07 -4.12
N GLY A 27 9.82 -6.48 -5.32
CA GLY A 27 8.93 -6.90 -6.42
C GLY A 27 7.44 -6.70 -6.13
N VAL A 28 7.11 -5.87 -5.13
CA VAL A 28 5.73 -5.56 -4.75
C VAL A 28 5.26 -4.38 -5.58
N MET A 29 4.32 -4.61 -6.48
CA MET A 29 3.70 -3.60 -7.33
C MET A 29 2.23 -3.41 -6.96
N PHE A 30 1.73 -2.19 -7.10
CA PHE A 30 0.36 -1.80 -6.81
C PHE A 30 -0.29 -1.04 -7.97
N ASP A 31 0.18 -1.26 -9.20
CA ASP A 31 -0.33 -0.57 -10.41
C ASP A 31 -1.75 -0.99 -10.79
N THR A 32 -2.11 -2.24 -10.48
CA THR A 32 -3.41 -2.82 -10.80
C THR A 32 -4.12 -3.31 -9.54
N PRO A 33 -5.46 -3.22 -9.48
CA PRO A 33 -6.22 -3.72 -8.34
C PRO A 33 -5.91 -5.19 -8.04
N GLN A 34 -5.71 -6.02 -9.06
CA GLN A 34 -5.38 -7.43 -8.90
C GLN A 34 -4.03 -7.65 -8.20
N GLN A 35 -3.02 -6.82 -8.51
CA GLN A 35 -1.74 -6.86 -7.81
C GLN A 35 -1.89 -6.45 -6.35
N ILE A 36 -2.66 -5.41 -6.06
CA ILE A 36 -2.93 -4.94 -4.70
C ILE A 36 -3.61 -6.05 -3.88
N GLN A 37 -4.63 -6.68 -4.46
CA GLN A 37 -5.31 -7.81 -3.83
C GLN A 37 -4.37 -8.98 -3.55
N ALA A 38 -3.51 -9.35 -4.51
CA ALA A 38 -2.52 -10.41 -4.34
C ALA A 38 -1.51 -10.11 -3.22
N GLN A 39 -1.30 -8.83 -2.90
CA GLN A 39 -0.38 -8.37 -1.87
C GLN A 39 -1.08 -7.98 -0.55
N ALA A 40 -2.40 -8.20 -0.43
CA ALA A 40 -3.18 -7.79 0.74
C ALA A 40 -2.60 -8.30 2.07
N ALA A 41 -2.11 -9.53 2.12
CA ALA A 41 -1.45 -10.07 3.32
C ALA A 41 -0.18 -9.29 3.71
N ARG A 42 0.62 -8.86 2.72
CA ARG A 42 1.82 -8.04 2.97
C ARG A 42 1.45 -6.62 3.36
N ILE A 43 0.43 -6.03 2.75
CA ILE A 43 -0.11 -4.71 3.12
C ILE A 43 -0.57 -4.73 4.58
N GLN A 44 -1.31 -5.77 5.00
CA GLN A 44 -1.75 -5.92 6.38
C GLN A 44 -0.57 -6.03 7.34
N ALA A 45 0.43 -6.87 7.03
CA ALA A 45 1.61 -7.03 7.88
C ALA A 45 2.41 -5.72 8.03
N GLN A 46 2.60 -4.96 6.94
CA GLN A 46 3.50 -3.81 6.92
C GLN A 46 2.83 -2.47 7.26
N ALA A 47 1.61 -2.24 6.79
CA ALA A 47 0.91 -0.97 6.98
C ALA A 47 -0.03 -0.98 8.21
N VAL A 48 -0.55 -2.15 8.59
CA VAL A 48 -1.52 -2.25 9.70
C VAL A 48 -0.86 -2.80 10.97
N ALA A 49 -0.24 -3.99 10.87
CA ALA A 49 0.30 -4.69 12.04
C ALA A 49 1.61 -4.07 12.54
N SER A 50 2.60 -3.89 11.67
CA SER A 50 3.90 -3.32 12.07
C SER A 50 3.95 -1.80 12.00
N GLN A 51 3.07 -1.19 11.20
CA GLN A 51 3.02 0.25 10.92
C GLN A 51 4.34 0.81 10.35
N ILE A 52 5.22 -0.05 9.84
CA ILE A 52 6.51 0.33 9.23
C ILE A 52 6.27 1.05 7.90
N MET A 53 5.20 0.68 7.20
CA MET A 53 4.77 1.36 5.98
C MET A 53 3.62 2.34 6.26
N PRO A 54 3.59 3.50 5.60
CA PRO A 54 4.63 4.03 4.71
C PRO A 54 5.92 4.35 5.49
N LEU A 55 7.09 4.08 4.89
CA LEU A 55 8.38 4.34 5.54
C LEU A 55 8.45 5.78 6.04
N GLY A 56 8.80 5.98 7.31
CA GLY A 56 8.86 7.30 7.94
C GLY A 56 7.52 8.07 7.95
N ASN A 57 6.40 7.39 7.68
CA ASN A 57 5.08 7.96 7.47
C ASN A 57 5.07 9.12 6.46
N ILE A 58 5.82 8.99 5.35
CA ILE A 58 5.98 10.05 4.34
C ILE A 58 4.67 10.54 3.72
N THR A 59 3.62 9.72 3.70
CA THR A 59 2.28 10.10 3.20
C THR A 59 1.37 10.64 4.31
N GLN A 60 1.87 10.73 5.54
CA GLN A 60 1.10 11.12 6.73
C GLN A 60 -0.12 10.24 6.99
N MET A 61 -0.02 8.93 6.71
CA MET A 61 -1.10 7.97 6.92
C MET A 61 -1.55 7.96 8.38
N THR A 62 -2.83 8.27 8.58
CA THR A 62 -3.50 8.36 9.87
C THR A 62 -3.88 6.98 10.42
N ALA A 63 -4.24 6.91 11.71
CA ALA A 63 -4.71 5.68 12.33
C ALA A 63 -6.06 5.23 11.73
N GLU A 64 -6.91 6.18 11.38
CA GLU A 64 -8.21 5.97 10.75
C GLU A 64 -8.02 5.35 9.35
N GLU A 65 -7.10 5.87 8.54
CA GLU A 65 -6.76 5.29 7.24
C GLU A 65 -6.19 3.88 7.36
N ARG A 66 -5.34 3.63 8.36
CA ARG A 66 -4.82 2.27 8.63
C ARG A 66 -5.94 1.30 8.99
N LYS A 67 -6.90 1.77 9.80
CA LYS A 67 -8.07 0.98 10.13
C LYS A 67 -8.91 0.67 8.90
N LEU A 68 -9.14 1.65 8.02
CA LEU A 68 -9.86 1.44 6.76
C LEU A 68 -9.17 0.38 5.88
N VAL A 69 -7.84 0.43 5.78
CA VAL A 69 -7.07 -0.60 5.06
C VAL A 69 -7.21 -1.97 5.72
N GLY A 70 -7.09 -2.05 7.05
CA GLY A 70 -7.28 -3.30 7.80
C GLY A 70 -8.67 -3.91 7.62
N ASP A 71 -9.72 -3.09 7.70
CA ASP A 71 -11.11 -3.50 7.51
C ASP A 71 -11.35 -3.99 6.07
N TRP A 72 -10.78 -3.33 5.06
CA TRP A 72 -10.86 -3.76 3.66
C TRP A 72 -10.19 -5.12 3.45
N ILE A 73 -9.03 -5.35 4.06
CA ILE A 73 -8.33 -6.65 3.97
C ILE A 73 -9.13 -7.74 4.69
N ALA A 74 -9.69 -7.45 5.86
CA ALA A 74 -10.53 -8.39 6.61
C ALA A 74 -11.80 -8.80 5.84
N LYS A 75 -12.30 -7.94 4.94
CA LYS A 75 -13.42 -8.22 4.03
C LYS A 75 -13.03 -8.99 2.77
N GLY A 76 -11.79 -9.49 2.68
CA GLY A 76 -11.29 -10.28 1.56
C GLY A 76 -10.61 -9.45 0.47
N ALA A 77 -10.17 -8.22 0.79
CA ALA A 77 -9.42 -7.35 -0.12
C ALA A 77 -10.10 -7.22 -1.50
N GLN A 78 -11.43 -7.01 -1.49
CA GLN A 78 -12.22 -6.98 -2.72
C GLN A 78 -11.79 -5.82 -3.61
N VAL A 79 -11.56 -6.13 -4.87
CA VAL A 79 -11.26 -5.17 -5.93
C VAL A 79 -12.39 -5.24 -6.96
N ASN A 80 -12.97 -4.08 -7.26
CA ASN A 80 -14.08 -3.93 -8.20
C ASN A 80 -13.56 -3.54 -9.58
#